data_AF-A0A6G0XS33-F1
#
_entry.id   AF-A0A6G0XS33-F1
#
_cell.length_a   1.000
_cell.length_b   1.000
_cell.length_c   1.000
_cell.angle_alpha   90.00
_cell.angle_beta   90.00
_cell.angle_gamma   90.00
#
_symmetry.space_group_name_H-M   'P 1'
#
loop_
_entity.id
_entity.type
_entity.pdbx_description
1 polymer ?
#
loop_
_entity_poly.entity_id
_entity_poly.type
_entity_poly.pdbx_seq_one_letter_code
_entity_poly.pdbx_strand_id
1 'polypeptide(L)'
;MMTVAHSMTHGIFEFPMRLAHLTTPKDVALTLKMNQDDDAPVMIEGFQCFDASLLEPIPFETNVQVEPLTLESAQDYFLIDLDPVKLESPHDKDEQTITEVLGQCFTPGCNKSITYRGHCKEHGGVRLCSVIGCPKGNQGKRLCISHGGGKRCSFPDCEKSAQSHGLCKAHGGGARCTVSDCDKSSQGGGLCRKHGGGRRCSVPNCTSGAQRANLCAKHGGSRLCRVADCGRTDRGGGLCENHRKGLVCIEATCNRLAIAESPEKLCLRHTRRGC
;
A
#
# COMPACT_ATOMS: atom_id res chain seq x y z
N MET A 1 23.85 -33.20 52.69
CA MET A 1 24.10 -34.57 52.16
C MET A 1 23.02 -34.86 51.13
N MET A 2 23.43 -35.42 49.99
CA MET A 2 22.67 -35.89 48.81
C MET A 2 22.05 -34.78 47.92
N THR A 3 22.68 -34.36 46.80
CA THR A 3 22.66 -34.90 45.40
C THR A 3 21.24 -34.97 44.81
N VAL A 4 20.88 -34.55 43.58
CA VAL A 4 21.48 -34.77 42.23
C VAL A 4 20.93 -33.70 41.24
N ALA A 5 21.64 -33.47 40.13
CA ALA A 5 21.42 -32.50 39.04
C ALA A 5 20.47 -32.96 37.90
N HIS A 6 19.95 -32.03 37.06
CA HIS A 6 19.60 -32.14 35.62
C HIS A 6 19.55 -30.69 35.04
N SER A 7 20.36 -30.20 34.07
CA SER A 7 20.56 -30.54 32.64
C SER A 7 19.33 -30.25 31.75
N MET A 8 19.30 -29.14 30.98
CA MET A 8 19.37 -29.03 29.48
C MET A 8 18.24 -29.83 28.76
N THR A 9 17.39 -29.38 27.82
CA THR A 9 17.51 -28.53 26.61
C THR A 9 16.14 -28.41 25.89
N HIS A 10 16.07 -27.48 24.91
CA HIS A 10 15.04 -27.08 23.92
C HIS A 10 14.00 -28.08 23.34
N GLY A 11 12.83 -27.55 22.89
CA GLY A 11 11.84 -28.28 22.07
C GLY A 11 10.71 -27.43 21.43
N ILE A 12 11.06 -26.79 20.32
CA ILE A 12 10.36 -26.21 19.14
C ILE A 12 8.90 -26.65 18.74
N PHE A 13 8.07 -25.65 18.39
CA PHE A 13 7.17 -25.44 17.20
C PHE A 13 5.90 -26.28 16.83
N GLU A 14 4.85 -25.49 16.47
CA GLU A 14 3.86 -25.55 15.35
C GLU A 14 2.54 -26.35 15.41
N PHE A 15 1.48 -25.59 15.12
CA PHE A 15 0.16 -25.96 14.60
C PHE A 15 0.19 -26.15 13.07
N PRO A 16 -0.67 -27.02 12.50
CA PRO A 16 -1.16 -26.79 11.14
C PRO A 16 -2.69 -26.71 11.05
N MET A 17 -3.15 -25.58 10.49
CA MET A 17 -4.44 -25.41 9.84
C MET A 17 -4.46 -26.18 8.50
N ARG A 18 -5.56 -26.86 8.15
CA ARG A 18 -5.78 -27.38 6.80
C ARG A 18 -6.87 -26.59 6.06
N LEU A 19 -6.51 -26.23 4.83
CA LEU A 19 -7.23 -25.48 3.81
C LEU A 19 -8.00 -26.48 2.92
N ALA A 20 -9.24 -26.16 2.52
CA ALA A 20 -10.01 -26.95 1.54
C ALA A 20 -9.73 -26.46 0.10
N HIS A 21 -9.57 -27.41 -0.82
CA HIS A 21 -9.25 -27.20 -2.23
C HIS A 21 -10.49 -26.80 -3.06
N LEU A 22 -10.35 -25.73 -3.84
CA LEU A 22 -11.19 -25.39 -5.00
C LEU A 22 -10.57 -26.02 -6.25
N THR A 23 -11.33 -26.79 -7.01
CA THR A 23 -10.96 -27.25 -8.35
C THR A 23 -11.60 -26.37 -9.42
N THR A 24 -10.80 -25.93 -10.39
CA THR A 24 -11.23 -25.26 -11.61
C THR A 24 -11.17 -26.25 -12.77
N PRO A 25 -11.95 -26.08 -13.85
CA PRO A 25 -11.58 -26.57 -15.17
C PRO A 25 -11.17 -25.42 -16.09
N LYS A 26 -10.07 -25.64 -16.82
CA LYS A 26 -9.50 -24.78 -17.86
C LYS A 26 -10.03 -25.17 -19.25
N ASP A 27 -9.97 -24.17 -20.14
CA ASP A 27 -9.82 -24.21 -21.60
C ASP A 27 -11.06 -24.46 -22.50
N VAL A 28 -11.61 -23.35 -23.03
CA VAL A 28 -12.05 -23.27 -24.43
C VAL A 28 -11.42 -22.03 -25.06
N ALA A 29 -10.52 -22.27 -26.02
CA ALA A 29 -9.92 -21.24 -26.86
C ALA A 29 -10.92 -20.81 -27.95
N LEU A 30 -11.15 -19.50 -28.09
CA LEU A 30 -11.78 -18.93 -29.27
C LEU A 30 -10.82 -17.96 -29.95
N THR A 31 -10.52 -18.26 -31.20
CA THR A 31 -9.66 -17.52 -32.11
C THR A 31 -10.32 -16.19 -32.51
N LEU A 32 -9.65 -15.07 -32.25
CA LEU A 32 -10.05 -13.76 -32.75
C LEU A 32 -9.51 -13.60 -34.19
N LYS A 33 -10.40 -13.57 -35.18
CA LYS A 33 -10.12 -12.92 -36.47
C LYS A 33 -10.58 -11.48 -36.38
N MET A 34 -9.65 -10.55 -36.51
CA MET A 34 -9.96 -9.14 -36.77
C MET A 34 -10.47 -9.03 -38.21
N ASN A 35 -11.63 -8.42 -38.39
CA ASN A 35 -12.04 -7.81 -39.65
C ASN A 35 -12.60 -6.43 -39.36
N GLN A 36 -12.27 -5.52 -40.26
CA GLN A 36 -12.60 -4.11 -40.28
C GLN A 36 -14.11 -3.86 -40.41
N ASP A 37 -14.50 -2.70 -39.88
CA ASP A 37 -15.71 -1.91 -40.13
C ASP A 37 -16.99 -2.23 -39.32
N ASP A 38 -17.60 -1.12 -38.86
CA ASP A 38 -18.89 -0.91 -38.20
C ASP A 38 -18.97 -0.88 -36.65
N ASP A 39 -19.13 0.35 -36.14
CA ASP A 39 -19.40 0.74 -34.75
C ASP A 39 -20.83 0.38 -34.30
N ALA A 40 -20.98 -0.66 -33.47
CA ALA A 40 -22.12 -0.81 -32.56
C ALA A 40 -21.76 -1.67 -31.34
N PRO A 41 -22.06 -1.24 -30.09
CA PRO A 41 -21.84 -2.07 -28.91
C PRO A 41 -22.89 -3.19 -28.81
N VAL A 42 -22.43 -4.44 -28.76
CA VAL A 42 -23.26 -5.62 -28.46
C VAL A 42 -23.61 -5.62 -26.96
N MET A 43 -24.90 -5.57 -26.64
CA MET A 43 -25.45 -5.76 -25.30
C MET A 43 -25.42 -7.25 -24.94
N ILE A 44 -24.82 -7.60 -23.79
CA ILE A 44 -24.91 -8.95 -23.23
C ILE A 44 -26.16 -8.98 -22.34
N GLU A 45 -27.25 -9.59 -22.83
CA GLU A 45 -28.39 -9.95 -21.99
C GLU A 45 -28.11 -11.28 -21.26
N GLY A 46 -28.40 -11.32 -19.96
CA GLY A 46 -28.51 -12.58 -19.21
C GLY A 46 -27.46 -12.81 -18.11
N PHE A 47 -27.42 -11.95 -17.10
CA PHE A 47 -26.97 -12.33 -15.76
C PHE A 47 -28.02 -11.86 -14.75
N GLN A 48 -28.86 -12.78 -14.29
CA GLN A 48 -29.75 -12.52 -13.15
C GLN A 48 -28.94 -12.63 -11.86
N CYS A 49 -28.96 -11.57 -11.05
CA CYS A 49 -28.43 -11.57 -9.69
C CYS A 49 -29.27 -12.54 -8.83
N PHE A 50 -28.64 -13.54 -8.23
CA PHE A 50 -29.32 -14.44 -7.29
C PHE A 50 -29.52 -13.73 -5.95
N ASP A 51 -30.77 -13.64 -5.49
CA ASP A 51 -31.13 -12.97 -4.24
C ASP A 51 -30.79 -13.87 -3.04
N ALA A 52 -29.87 -13.39 -2.19
CA ALA A 52 -29.38 -14.15 -1.03
C ALA A 52 -30.40 -14.23 0.12
N SER A 53 -31.58 -13.62 -0.01
CA SER A 53 -32.65 -13.68 0.98
C SER A 53 -33.48 -14.97 0.95
N LEU A 54 -33.23 -15.88 0.01
CA LEU A 54 -33.99 -17.14 -0.15
C LEU A 54 -33.26 -18.40 0.33
N LEU A 55 -32.12 -18.26 1.01
CA LEU A 55 -31.41 -19.39 1.61
C LEU A 55 -31.90 -19.61 3.04
N GLU A 56 -32.61 -20.71 3.28
CA GLU A 56 -32.99 -21.13 4.63
C GLU A 56 -31.76 -21.66 5.40
N PRO A 57 -31.64 -21.36 6.71
CA PRO A 57 -30.53 -21.86 7.53
C PRO A 57 -30.69 -23.35 7.83
N ILE A 58 -29.58 -24.08 7.76
CA ILE A 58 -29.48 -25.50 8.08
C ILE A 58 -29.69 -25.68 9.60
N PRO A 59 -30.61 -26.55 10.06
CA PRO A 59 -30.82 -26.77 11.49
C PRO A 59 -29.61 -27.50 12.09
N PHE A 60 -29.09 -26.97 13.20
CA PHE A 60 -28.05 -27.60 14.01
C PHE A 60 -28.72 -28.35 15.16
N GLU A 61 -28.78 -29.68 15.09
CA GLU A 61 -29.25 -30.48 16.23
C GLU A 61 -28.14 -30.63 17.27
N THR A 62 -28.40 -30.12 18.47
CA THR A 62 -27.56 -30.28 19.66
C THR A 62 -27.96 -31.54 20.42
N ASN A 63 -27.39 -32.69 20.08
CA ASN A 63 -27.21 -33.79 21.03
C ASN A 63 -26.26 -34.85 20.47
N VAL A 64 -24.97 -34.70 20.75
CA VAL A 64 -24.01 -35.80 20.64
C VAL A 64 -23.41 -36.01 22.02
N GLN A 65 -23.84 -37.08 22.69
CA GLN A 65 -23.19 -37.58 23.90
C GLN A 65 -21.83 -38.13 23.48
N VAL A 66 -20.74 -37.49 23.90
CA VAL A 66 -19.39 -37.99 23.67
C VAL A 66 -18.98 -38.78 24.91
N GLU A 67 -18.97 -40.11 24.82
CA GLU A 67 -18.28 -40.95 25.81
C GLU A 67 -16.77 -40.96 25.50
N PRO A 68 -15.90 -40.96 26.53
CA PRO A 68 -14.45 -40.96 26.33
C PRO A 68 -13.97 -42.31 25.80
N LEU A 69 -13.25 -42.27 24.66
CA LEU A 69 -12.61 -43.43 24.06
C LEU A 69 -11.53 -44.01 24.99
N THR A 70 -11.69 -45.28 25.38
CA THR A 70 -10.71 -46.04 26.15
C THR A 70 -9.57 -46.53 25.26
N LEU A 71 -8.36 -46.56 25.83
CA LEU A 71 -7.05 -46.73 25.18
C LEU A 71 -6.78 -48.11 24.51
N GLU A 72 -7.77 -48.99 24.39
CA GLU A 72 -7.56 -50.38 23.95
C GLU A 72 -8.06 -50.68 22.54
N SER A 73 -8.71 -49.74 21.83
CA SER A 73 -9.23 -49.97 20.48
C SER A 73 -8.33 -49.47 19.33
N ALA A 74 -7.08 -49.07 19.62
CA ALA A 74 -6.17 -48.49 18.63
C ALA A 74 -5.30 -49.52 17.87
N GLN A 75 -5.59 -50.83 17.98
CA GLN A 75 -4.73 -51.89 17.42
C GLN A 75 -5.26 -52.54 16.12
N ASP A 76 -6.48 -52.20 15.66
CA ASP A 76 -7.07 -52.81 14.46
C ASP A 76 -7.07 -51.92 13.20
N TYR A 77 -6.48 -50.73 13.22
CA TYR A 77 -6.20 -49.99 11.99
C TYR A 77 -4.85 -50.42 11.40
N PHE A 78 -4.83 -51.67 10.97
CA PHE A 78 -3.77 -52.31 10.20
C PHE A 78 -3.65 -51.65 8.81
N LEU A 79 -2.41 -51.28 8.47
CA LEU A 79 -1.80 -51.16 7.14
C LEU A 79 -2.74 -51.07 5.93
N ILE A 80 -2.92 -49.85 5.42
CA ILE A 80 -3.06 -49.66 3.97
C ILE A 80 -1.66 -49.28 3.51
N ASP A 81 -0.98 -50.19 2.81
CA ASP A 81 0.22 -49.87 2.04
C ASP A 81 -0.17 -48.88 0.94
N LEU A 82 -0.07 -47.59 1.25
CA LEU A 82 -0.11 -46.54 0.25
C LEU A 82 1.29 -46.49 -0.37
N ASP A 83 1.44 -47.10 -1.54
CA ASP A 83 2.60 -46.88 -2.40
C ASP A 83 2.87 -45.36 -2.48
N PRO A 84 4.12 -44.91 -2.33
CA PRO A 84 4.42 -43.48 -2.35
C PRO A 84 3.99 -42.91 -3.70
N VAL A 85 2.99 -42.03 -3.69
CA VAL A 85 2.59 -41.26 -4.86
C VAL A 85 3.81 -40.44 -5.28
N LYS A 86 4.48 -40.90 -6.33
CA LYS A 86 5.48 -40.13 -7.04
C LYS A 86 4.75 -38.96 -7.68
N LEU A 87 4.82 -37.80 -7.03
CA LEU A 87 4.30 -36.55 -7.55
C LEU A 87 5.20 -36.12 -8.72
N GLU A 88 4.97 -36.70 -9.89
CA GLU A 88 5.54 -36.20 -11.13
C GLU A 88 4.69 -35.01 -11.59
N SER A 89 5.25 -33.81 -11.53
CA SER A 89 4.60 -32.61 -12.03
C SER A 89 4.54 -32.65 -13.56
N PRO A 90 3.37 -32.46 -14.20
CA PRO A 90 3.28 -32.37 -15.65
C PRO A 90 4.05 -31.16 -16.21
N HIS A 91 4.86 -31.46 -17.23
CA HIS A 91 5.94 -30.68 -17.82
C HIS A 91 5.64 -29.24 -18.31
N ASP A 92 6.67 -28.40 -18.08
CA ASP A 92 7.27 -27.40 -18.97
C ASP A 92 6.40 -26.30 -19.60
N LYS A 93 6.53 -25.08 -19.06
CA LYS A 93 7.14 -23.96 -19.80
C LYS A 93 7.98 -23.11 -18.83
N ASP A 94 9.30 -23.17 -19.04
CA ASP A 94 10.35 -22.35 -18.46
C ASP A 94 10.62 -22.54 -16.95
N GLU A 95 11.22 -23.68 -16.60
CA GLU A 95 12.03 -23.81 -15.37
C GLU A 95 13.32 -22.97 -15.53
N GLN A 96 13.14 -21.65 -15.47
CA GLN A 96 14.25 -20.71 -15.35
C GLN A 96 14.88 -20.91 -13.97
N THR A 97 15.94 -21.72 -13.94
CA THR A 97 16.84 -21.85 -12.81
C THR A 97 17.29 -20.46 -12.37
N ILE A 98 16.69 -19.93 -11.29
CA ILE A 98 17.12 -18.68 -10.67
C ILE A 98 18.51 -18.95 -10.11
N THR A 99 19.53 -18.60 -10.88
CA THR A 99 20.92 -18.66 -10.44
C THR A 99 21.13 -17.56 -9.41
N GLU A 100 21.01 -17.91 -8.13
CA GLU A 100 21.19 -16.97 -7.02
C GLU A 100 22.65 -16.52 -6.93
N VAL A 101 23.00 -15.44 -7.64
CA VAL A 101 24.30 -14.79 -7.52
C VAL A 101 24.20 -13.72 -6.44
N LEU A 102 25.03 -13.85 -5.39
CA LEU A 102 25.03 -12.90 -4.28
C LEU A 102 25.28 -11.47 -4.78
N GLY A 103 24.34 -10.59 -4.46
CA GLY A 103 24.42 -9.19 -4.83
C GLY A 103 23.94 -8.88 -6.25
N GLN A 104 23.27 -9.81 -6.94
CA GLN A 104 22.63 -9.58 -8.23
C GLN A 104 21.11 -9.81 -8.16
N CYS A 105 20.39 -9.14 -9.04
CA CYS A 105 18.94 -9.29 -9.18
C CYS A 105 18.57 -10.71 -9.65
N PHE A 106 17.51 -11.29 -9.10
CA PHE A 106 16.99 -12.62 -9.48
C PHE A 106 16.34 -12.69 -10.87
N THR A 107 16.31 -11.58 -11.61
CA THR A 107 15.70 -11.55 -12.93
C THR A 107 16.76 -11.96 -13.96
N PRO A 108 16.52 -12.98 -14.78
CA PRO A 108 17.47 -13.43 -15.79
C PRO A 108 17.91 -12.27 -16.69
N GLY A 109 19.21 -12.14 -16.94
CA GLY A 109 19.77 -11.05 -17.75
C GLY A 109 19.84 -9.68 -17.03
N CYS A 110 19.45 -9.57 -15.76
CA CYS A 110 19.60 -8.35 -14.99
C CYS A 110 20.95 -8.29 -14.27
N ASN A 111 21.83 -7.42 -14.75
CA ASN A 111 23.15 -7.16 -14.16
C ASN A 111 23.16 -6.10 -13.05
N LYS A 112 21.98 -5.69 -12.53
CA LYS A 112 21.92 -4.70 -11.46
C LYS A 112 22.40 -5.28 -10.14
N SER A 113 23.36 -4.60 -9.54
CA SER A 113 23.82 -4.95 -8.21
C SER A 113 22.79 -4.57 -7.14
N ILE A 114 22.54 -5.50 -6.23
CA ILE A 114 21.67 -5.32 -5.07
C ILE A 114 22.45 -5.59 -3.79
N THR A 115 22.13 -4.88 -2.73
CA THR A 115 22.77 -5.07 -1.41
C THR A 115 22.02 -6.09 -0.54
N TYR A 116 21.06 -6.81 -1.11
CA TYR A 116 20.15 -7.74 -0.45
C TYR A 116 19.80 -8.91 -1.40
N ARG A 117 19.05 -9.91 -0.94
CA ARG A 117 18.62 -11.05 -1.77
C ARG A 117 17.26 -10.76 -2.45
N GLY A 118 17.10 -11.15 -3.72
CA GLY A 118 15.85 -11.04 -4.46
C GLY A 118 15.94 -10.17 -5.72
N HIS A 119 14.85 -9.44 -6.02
CA HIS A 119 14.79 -8.56 -7.19
C HIS A 119 15.40 -7.18 -6.92
N CYS A 120 15.83 -6.48 -7.96
CA CYS A 120 16.19 -5.07 -7.91
C CYS A 120 14.95 -4.17 -7.95
N LYS A 121 15.13 -2.87 -7.72
CA LYS A 121 14.01 -1.90 -7.67
C LYS A 121 13.14 -1.88 -8.92
N GLU A 122 13.72 -2.10 -10.09
CA GLU A 122 12.98 -2.11 -11.36
C GLU A 122 12.22 -3.41 -11.59
N HIS A 123 12.65 -4.51 -10.95
CA HIS A 123 12.00 -5.81 -11.02
C HIS A 123 11.15 -6.09 -9.77
N GLY A 124 10.62 -5.04 -9.12
CA GLY A 124 9.73 -5.17 -7.97
C GLY A 124 10.42 -5.33 -6.61
N GLY A 125 11.75 -5.29 -6.57
CA GLY A 125 12.53 -5.34 -5.34
C GLY A 125 12.40 -4.08 -4.50
N VAL A 126 11.57 -4.13 -3.45
CA VAL A 126 11.43 -3.06 -2.47
C VAL A 126 11.66 -3.61 -1.09
N ARG A 127 12.66 -3.10 -0.38
CA ARG A 127 12.83 -3.41 1.03
C ARG A 127 11.87 -2.57 1.85
N LEU A 128 10.98 -3.22 2.59
CA LEU A 128 10.02 -2.54 3.45
C LEU A 128 10.65 -2.05 4.74
N CYS A 129 9.93 -1.17 5.42
CA CYS A 129 10.20 -0.75 6.78
C CYS A 129 10.13 -1.96 7.72
N SER A 130 11.05 -2.05 8.68
CA SER A 130 11.08 -3.13 9.68
C SER A 130 10.00 -3.01 10.75
N VAL A 131 9.20 -1.95 10.72
CA VAL A 131 8.04 -1.82 11.62
C VAL A 131 6.94 -2.71 11.06
N ILE A 132 6.50 -3.66 11.88
CA ILE A 132 5.49 -4.66 11.51
C ILE A 132 4.25 -3.95 10.96
N GLY A 133 3.73 -4.45 9.84
CA GLY A 133 2.55 -3.86 9.18
C GLY A 133 2.79 -2.55 8.42
N CYS A 134 4.03 -2.06 8.30
CA CYS A 134 4.31 -0.85 7.52
C CYS A 134 4.60 -1.16 6.04
N PRO A 135 3.75 -0.76 5.08
CA PRO A 135 3.95 -1.04 3.66
C PRO A 135 4.98 -0.10 2.99
N LYS A 136 5.59 0.81 3.75
CA LYS A 136 6.49 1.82 3.19
C LYS A 136 7.88 1.24 2.97
N GLY A 137 8.51 1.61 1.85
CA GLY A 137 9.91 1.29 1.59
C GLY A 137 10.85 1.90 2.62
N ASN A 138 11.91 1.17 2.97
CA ASN A 138 12.96 1.64 3.84
C ASN A 138 13.83 2.70 3.15
N GLN A 139 14.42 3.58 3.96
CA GLN A 139 15.25 4.69 3.53
C GLN A 139 16.56 4.73 4.33
N GLY A 140 17.04 3.56 4.77
CA GLY A 140 18.18 3.42 5.69
C GLY A 140 17.74 3.01 7.11
N LYS A 141 18.68 2.45 7.88
CA LYS A 141 18.43 1.87 9.23
C LYS A 141 17.27 0.86 9.27
N ARG A 142 16.93 0.24 8.13
CA ARG A 142 15.75 -0.63 7.92
C ARG A 142 14.39 0.06 8.16
N LEU A 143 14.33 1.39 8.29
CA LEU A 143 13.10 2.13 8.60
C LEU A 143 12.68 3.03 7.43
N CYS A 144 11.38 3.32 7.31
CA CYS A 144 10.87 4.32 6.36
C CYS A 144 11.02 5.75 6.94
N ILE A 145 10.79 6.78 6.11
CA ILE A 145 10.92 8.20 6.53
C ILE A 145 10.10 8.53 7.78
N SER A 146 8.86 8.05 7.87
CA SER A 146 8.00 8.34 9.02
C SER A 146 8.40 7.61 10.29
N HIS A 147 9.02 6.43 10.17
CA HIS A 147 9.57 5.69 11.31
C HIS A 147 11.06 6.01 11.54
N GLY A 148 11.55 7.11 10.97
CA GLY A 148 12.86 7.65 11.28
C GLY A 148 14.03 7.18 10.42
N GLY A 149 13.76 6.50 9.31
CA GLY A 149 14.72 6.26 8.24
C GLY A 149 15.14 7.55 7.51
N GLY A 150 16.19 7.47 6.71
CA GLY A 150 16.82 8.61 6.04
C GLY A 150 17.79 9.39 6.93
N LYS A 151 18.48 10.36 6.33
CA LYS A 151 19.36 11.30 7.06
C LYS A 151 18.49 12.39 7.72
N ARG A 152 18.87 12.83 8.92
CA ARG A 152 18.23 13.95 9.61
C ARG A 152 18.92 15.26 9.29
N CYS A 153 18.19 16.35 9.48
CA CYS A 153 18.72 17.70 9.33
C CYS A 153 19.89 17.90 10.31
N SER A 154 21.03 18.38 9.80
CA SER A 154 22.22 18.68 10.60
C SER A 154 22.10 19.97 11.42
N PHE A 155 21.02 20.74 11.21
CA PHE A 155 20.71 21.93 12.01
C PHE A 155 20.34 21.51 13.45
N PRO A 156 20.82 22.21 14.49
CA PRO A 156 20.56 21.86 15.89
C PRO A 156 19.06 21.76 16.17
N ASP A 157 18.69 20.75 16.96
CA ASP A 157 17.30 20.47 17.39
C ASP A 157 16.29 20.28 16.24
N CYS A 158 16.76 19.95 15.04
CA CYS A 158 15.89 19.69 13.89
C CYS A 158 15.71 18.20 13.59
N GLU A 159 14.57 17.65 13.99
CA GLU A 159 14.26 16.24 13.74
C GLU A 159 13.80 15.94 12.30
N LYS A 160 13.62 16.97 11.47
CA LYS A 160 13.12 16.85 10.10
C LYS A 160 14.12 16.10 9.22
N SER A 161 13.62 15.33 8.25
CA SER A 161 14.48 14.64 7.28
C SER A 161 15.24 15.64 6.40
N ALA A 162 16.52 15.36 6.20
CA ALA A 162 17.35 16.10 5.26
C ALA A 162 16.94 15.80 3.81
N GLN A 163 17.02 16.80 2.95
CA GLN A 163 16.76 16.68 1.52
C GLN A 163 18.07 16.71 0.73
N SER A 164 18.85 17.78 0.87
CA SER A 164 20.20 17.92 0.31
C SER A 164 21.11 18.65 1.29
N HIS A 165 22.43 18.53 1.11
CA HIS A 165 23.46 19.16 1.95
C HIS A 165 23.30 18.89 3.46
N GLY A 166 22.69 17.77 3.83
CA GLY A 166 22.39 17.45 5.23
C GLY A 166 21.30 18.31 5.87
N LEU A 167 20.61 19.19 5.13
CA LEU A 167 19.63 20.13 5.68
C LEU A 167 18.20 19.76 5.24
N CYS A 168 17.20 20.11 6.06
CA CYS A 168 15.79 19.96 5.66
C CYS A 168 15.36 21.13 4.75
N LYS A 169 14.15 21.04 4.16
CA LYS A 169 13.61 22.10 3.28
C LYS A 169 13.65 23.50 3.93
N ALA A 170 13.25 23.58 5.20
CA ALA A 170 13.19 24.84 5.94
C ALA A 170 14.58 25.42 6.24
N HIS A 171 15.59 24.56 6.43
CA HIS A 171 16.95 24.96 6.79
C HIS A 171 17.93 25.01 5.61
N GLY A 172 17.47 24.88 4.36
CA GLY A 172 18.36 25.05 3.20
C GLY A 172 18.39 23.88 2.22
N GLY A 173 17.97 22.68 2.61
CA GLY A 173 18.11 21.48 1.76
C GLY A 173 17.11 21.36 0.60
N GLY A 174 16.18 22.32 0.47
CA GLY A 174 15.37 22.44 -0.75
C GLY A 174 16.08 23.26 -1.82
N ALA A 175 15.82 23.00 -3.10
CA ALA A 175 16.36 23.78 -4.22
C ALA A 175 16.13 25.29 -4.04
N ARG A 176 17.14 26.09 -4.39
CA ARG A 176 17.13 27.56 -4.28
C ARG A 176 16.83 28.22 -5.62
N CYS A 177 16.46 29.49 -5.58
CA CYS A 177 16.31 30.30 -6.78
C CYS A 177 17.68 30.47 -7.46
N THR A 178 17.74 30.33 -8.78
CA THR A 178 18.97 30.47 -9.58
C THR A 178 19.32 31.92 -9.92
N VAL A 179 18.37 32.84 -9.76
CA VAL A 179 18.60 34.28 -9.88
C VAL A 179 19.61 34.73 -8.82
N SER A 180 20.61 35.52 -9.22
CA SER A 180 21.61 36.12 -8.32
C SER A 180 20.95 36.84 -7.15
N ASP A 181 21.58 36.76 -5.98
CA ASP A 181 21.12 37.41 -4.74
C ASP A 181 19.70 36.99 -4.29
N CYS A 182 19.28 35.76 -4.61
CA CYS A 182 17.97 35.24 -4.22
C CYS A 182 18.04 33.91 -3.46
N ASP A 183 18.04 33.96 -2.13
CA ASP A 183 18.03 32.75 -1.27
C ASP A 183 16.67 32.09 -1.10
N LYS A 184 15.64 32.58 -1.82
CA LYS A 184 14.28 32.07 -1.71
C LYS A 184 14.20 30.66 -2.29
N SER A 185 13.40 29.79 -1.67
CA SER A 185 13.22 28.43 -2.17
C SER A 185 12.57 28.40 -3.55
N SER A 186 13.13 27.58 -4.44
CA SER A 186 12.56 27.30 -5.75
C SER A 186 11.19 26.65 -5.60
N GLN A 187 10.25 27.07 -6.44
CA GLN A 187 8.91 26.45 -6.55
C GLN A 187 8.82 25.50 -7.75
N GLY A 188 9.94 25.21 -8.41
CA GLY A 188 10.04 24.46 -9.66
C GLY A 188 10.78 25.26 -10.73
N GLY A 189 11.51 24.56 -11.61
CA GLY A 189 12.29 25.18 -12.69
C GLY A 189 13.44 26.06 -12.21
N GLY A 190 13.97 25.83 -11.00
CA GLY A 190 15.08 26.63 -10.46
C GLY A 190 14.71 28.03 -9.97
N LEU A 191 13.44 28.45 -10.05
CA LEU A 191 13.05 29.83 -9.73
C LEU A 191 12.13 29.91 -8.52
N CYS A 192 12.20 31.02 -7.76
CA CYS A 192 11.25 31.29 -6.68
C CYS A 192 9.93 31.86 -7.23
N ARG A 193 8.89 31.96 -6.38
CA ARG A 193 7.56 32.44 -6.79
C ARG A 193 7.57 33.85 -7.42
N LYS A 194 8.42 34.76 -6.90
CA LYS A 194 8.61 36.13 -7.43
C LYS A 194 9.28 36.10 -8.80
N HIS A 195 10.28 35.24 -8.98
CA HIS A 195 11.06 35.12 -10.22
C HIS A 195 10.47 34.13 -11.23
N GLY A 196 9.16 33.89 -11.23
CA GLY A 196 8.55 33.03 -12.25
C GLY A 196 8.39 31.55 -11.88
N GLY A 197 8.95 31.09 -10.76
CA GLY A 197 8.87 29.69 -10.32
C GLY A 197 7.47 29.18 -10.02
N GLY A 198 7.31 27.86 -10.17
CA GLY A 198 6.04 27.15 -10.01
C GLY A 198 5.17 27.17 -11.27
N ARG A 199 4.08 26.41 -11.26
CA ARG A 199 3.13 26.36 -12.39
C ARG A 199 2.43 27.72 -12.56
N ARG A 200 2.30 28.17 -13.80
CA ARG A 200 1.61 29.42 -14.18
C ARG A 200 0.24 29.12 -14.76
N CYS A 201 -0.65 30.11 -14.70
CA CYS A 201 -1.97 30.03 -15.28
C CYS A 201 -1.88 29.73 -16.78
N SER A 202 -2.70 28.83 -17.31
CA SER A 202 -2.74 28.49 -18.74
C SER A 202 -3.40 29.55 -19.61
N VAL A 203 -4.16 30.47 -19.02
CA VAL A 203 -4.79 31.59 -19.73
C VAL A 203 -3.71 32.51 -20.30
N PRO A 204 -3.78 32.87 -21.60
CA PRO A 204 -2.79 33.74 -22.24
C PRO A 204 -2.68 35.08 -21.49
N ASN A 205 -1.46 35.62 -21.42
CA ASN A 205 -1.13 36.87 -20.72
C ASN A 205 -1.38 36.87 -19.20
N CYS A 206 -1.66 35.72 -18.58
CA CYS A 206 -1.81 35.62 -17.14
C CYS A 206 -0.51 35.17 -16.45
N THR A 207 0.13 36.09 -15.71
CA THR A 207 1.35 35.79 -14.94
C THR A 207 1.06 35.17 -13.57
N SER A 208 -0.21 35.00 -13.19
CA SER A 208 -0.59 34.45 -11.89
C SER A 208 -0.21 32.98 -11.76
N GLY A 209 0.15 32.57 -10.55
CA GLY A 209 0.45 31.16 -10.27
C GLY A 209 -0.80 30.29 -10.39
N ALA A 210 -0.67 29.16 -11.08
CA ALA A 210 -1.72 28.16 -11.16
C ALA A 210 -1.97 27.51 -9.79
N GLN A 211 -3.23 27.15 -9.57
CA GLN A 211 -3.72 26.40 -8.44
C GLN A 211 -4.12 25.00 -8.93
N ARG A 212 -5.42 24.79 -9.20
CA ARG A 212 -5.96 23.54 -9.77
C ARG A 212 -6.11 23.68 -11.29
N ALA A 213 -6.03 22.55 -12.00
CA ALA A 213 -6.25 22.48 -13.46
C ALA A 213 -5.40 23.47 -14.30
N ASN A 214 -4.18 23.80 -13.88
CA ASN A 214 -3.33 24.83 -14.50
C ASN A 214 -3.92 26.25 -14.50
N LEU A 215 -4.96 26.54 -13.73
CA LEU A 215 -5.63 27.84 -13.72
C LEU A 215 -5.36 28.59 -12.41
N CYS A 216 -5.31 29.91 -12.45
CA CYS A 216 -5.22 30.74 -11.24
C CYS A 216 -6.61 30.91 -10.61
N ALA A 217 -6.68 31.41 -9.37
CA ALA A 217 -7.97 31.59 -8.68
C ALA A 217 -8.99 32.42 -9.46
N LYS A 218 -8.55 33.45 -10.19
CA LYS A 218 -9.42 34.30 -11.02
C LYS A 218 -9.92 33.61 -12.29
N HIS A 219 -9.17 32.62 -12.79
CA HIS A 219 -9.48 31.89 -14.01
C HIS A 219 -10.03 30.49 -13.73
N GLY A 220 -10.68 30.27 -12.58
CA GLY A 220 -11.30 28.97 -12.25
C GLY A 220 -10.40 27.97 -11.53
N GLY A 221 -9.21 28.36 -11.10
CA GLY A 221 -8.30 27.53 -10.30
C GLY A 221 -8.76 27.26 -8.86
N SER A 222 -9.85 27.90 -8.42
CA SER A 222 -10.52 27.66 -7.15
C SER A 222 -11.83 26.92 -7.36
N ARG A 223 -12.08 25.88 -6.56
CA ARG A 223 -13.38 25.20 -6.50
C ARG A 223 -14.31 25.93 -5.54
N LEU A 224 -15.60 25.94 -5.82
CA LEU A 224 -16.63 26.42 -4.90
C LEU A 224 -17.14 25.29 -4.00
N CYS A 225 -17.81 25.67 -2.92
CA CYS A 225 -18.49 24.73 -2.04
C CYS A 225 -19.52 23.92 -2.84
N ARG A 226 -19.58 22.60 -2.62
CA ARG A 226 -20.52 21.69 -3.30
C ARG A 226 -21.96 21.78 -2.77
N VAL A 227 -22.15 22.51 -1.67
CA VAL A 227 -23.48 22.70 -1.06
C VAL A 227 -24.25 23.65 -1.96
N ALA A 228 -25.49 23.30 -2.28
CA ALA A 228 -26.38 24.12 -3.11
C ALA A 228 -26.40 25.56 -2.58
N ASP A 229 -26.43 26.51 -3.52
CA ASP A 229 -26.50 27.95 -3.25
C ASP A 229 -25.35 28.52 -2.40
N CYS A 230 -24.23 27.80 -2.28
CA CYS A 230 -23.06 28.26 -1.55
C CYS A 230 -21.94 28.73 -2.49
N GLY A 231 -21.90 30.04 -2.77
CA GLY A 231 -20.83 30.67 -3.57
C GLY A 231 -19.46 30.80 -2.88
N ARG A 232 -19.25 30.19 -1.70
CA ARG A 232 -17.97 30.28 -0.97
C ARG A 232 -16.93 29.31 -1.55
N THR A 233 -15.65 29.64 -1.37
CA THR A 233 -14.54 28.81 -1.85
C THR A 233 -14.36 27.52 -1.03
N ASP A 234 -14.07 26.42 -1.72
CA ASP A 234 -13.72 25.11 -1.16
C ASP A 234 -12.36 25.17 -0.44
N ARG A 235 -12.32 24.74 0.81
CA ARG A 235 -11.11 24.65 1.65
C ARG A 235 -10.57 23.22 1.78
N GLY A 236 -11.20 22.25 1.11
CA GLY A 236 -10.89 20.83 1.15
C GLY A 236 -12.18 20.00 1.16
N GLY A 237 -12.19 18.87 0.45
CA GLY A 237 -13.34 17.96 0.38
C GLY A 237 -14.56 18.51 -0.37
N GLY A 238 -14.41 19.62 -1.11
CA GLY A 238 -15.52 20.27 -1.80
C GLY A 238 -16.39 21.12 -0.86
N LEU A 239 -15.89 21.53 0.31
CA LEU A 239 -16.66 22.25 1.32
C LEU A 239 -15.96 23.54 1.74
N CYS A 240 -16.74 24.60 1.92
CA CYS A 240 -16.25 25.86 2.48
C CYS A 240 -15.99 25.75 3.98
N GLU A 241 -15.36 26.78 4.56
CA GLU A 241 -15.03 26.83 5.99
C GLU A 241 -16.23 26.56 6.90
N ASN A 242 -17.42 27.06 6.56
CA ASN A 242 -18.62 26.88 7.38
C ASN A 242 -19.23 25.49 7.23
N HIS A 243 -19.35 24.97 6.01
CA HIS A 243 -19.96 23.67 5.75
C HIS A 243 -19.06 22.49 6.10
N ARG A 244 -17.78 22.72 6.41
CA ARG A 244 -16.86 21.68 6.86
C ARG A 244 -16.63 21.63 8.37
N LYS A 245 -17.13 22.60 9.16
CA LYS A 245 -16.83 22.70 10.61
C LYS A 245 -17.18 21.42 11.38
N GLY A 246 -18.27 20.74 11.02
CA GLY A 246 -18.67 19.48 11.65
C GLY A 246 -17.93 18.23 11.15
N LEU A 247 -17.04 18.38 10.16
CA LEU A 247 -16.34 17.27 9.49
C LEU A 247 -14.81 17.35 9.66
N VAL A 248 -14.33 18.32 10.44
CA VAL A 248 -12.91 18.41 10.77
C VAL A 248 -12.53 17.35 11.81
N CYS A 249 -11.24 17.04 11.84
CA CYS A 249 -10.63 16.17 12.83
C CYS A 249 -10.94 16.67 14.24
N ILE A 250 -11.25 15.75 15.16
CA ILE A 250 -11.57 16.09 16.55
C ILE A 250 -10.40 16.74 17.31
N GLU A 251 -9.16 16.44 16.90
CA GLU A 251 -7.94 17.03 17.45
C GLU A 251 -7.95 18.57 17.36
N ALA A 252 -7.87 19.24 18.51
CA ALA A 252 -8.13 20.68 18.67
C ALA A 252 -7.31 21.61 17.75
N THR A 253 -6.11 21.19 17.35
CA THR A 253 -5.21 21.97 16.48
C THR A 253 -5.28 21.55 15.00
N CYS A 254 -6.21 20.66 14.64
CA CYS A 254 -6.22 20.00 13.34
C CYS A 254 -7.38 20.42 12.44
N ASN A 255 -7.08 21.27 11.45
CA ASN A 255 -8.07 21.69 10.45
C ASN A 255 -8.24 20.71 9.26
N ARG A 256 -7.79 19.45 9.39
CA ARG A 256 -7.98 18.43 8.34
C ARG A 256 -9.35 17.81 8.46
N LEU A 257 -9.91 17.32 7.34
CA LEU A 257 -11.15 16.54 7.38
C LEU A 257 -10.90 15.19 8.06
N ALA A 258 -11.85 14.77 8.88
CA ALA A 258 -11.94 13.42 9.38
C ALA A 258 -12.18 12.43 8.22
N ILE A 259 -11.78 11.17 8.41
CA ILE A 259 -12.19 10.10 7.50
C ILE A 259 -13.67 9.84 7.74
N ALA A 260 -14.48 9.78 6.67
CA ALA A 260 -15.94 9.72 6.77
C ALA A 260 -16.45 8.53 7.62
N GLU A 261 -15.76 7.41 7.57
CA GLU A 261 -16.10 6.16 8.26
C GLU A 261 -15.32 5.94 9.56
N SER A 262 -14.52 6.93 10.01
CA SER A 262 -13.77 6.79 11.26
C SER A 262 -14.70 7.00 12.47
N PRO A 263 -14.83 6.01 13.38
CA PRO A 263 -15.64 6.16 14.59
C PRO A 263 -15.12 7.29 15.49
N GLU A 264 -13.81 7.55 15.45
CA GLU A 264 -13.12 8.55 16.28
C GLU A 264 -13.08 9.95 15.64
N LYS A 265 -13.65 10.14 14.44
CA LYS A 265 -13.59 11.40 13.68
C LYS A 265 -12.16 11.96 13.55
N LEU A 266 -11.19 11.07 13.36
CA LEU A 266 -9.79 11.45 13.16
C LEU A 266 -9.47 11.58 11.67
N CYS A 267 -8.53 12.48 11.35
CA CYS A 267 -7.95 12.54 10.01
C CYS A 267 -6.92 11.43 9.82
N LEU A 268 -6.58 11.12 8.56
CA LEU A 268 -5.60 10.09 8.20
C LEU A 268 -4.23 10.22 8.88
N ARG A 269 -3.84 11.44 9.28
CA ARG A 269 -2.59 11.64 10.01
C ARG A 269 -2.70 11.18 11.46
N HIS A 270 -3.83 11.43 12.11
CA HIS A 270 -4.02 11.13 13.52
C HIS A 270 -4.46 9.68 13.75
N THR A 271 -5.14 9.05 12.80
CA THR A 271 -5.38 7.60 12.84
C THR A 271 -4.09 6.78 12.76
N ARG A 272 -3.04 7.29 12.10
CA ARG A 272 -1.75 6.58 11.94
C ARG A 272 -0.72 6.87 13.03
N ARG A 273 -1.02 7.73 14.01
CA ARG A 273 -0.12 8.06 15.12
C ARG A 273 -0.30 7.12 16.33
N GLY A 274 -1.26 6.20 16.27
CA GLY A 274 -1.44 5.13 17.25
C GLY A 274 -0.62 3.85 16.98
N CYS A 275 0.46 3.93 16.19
CA CYS A 275 1.40 2.83 15.95
C CYS A 275 2.84 3.28 16.15
#